data_AF-A0A5Q4GXY9-F1
#
_entry.id   AF-A0A5Q4GXY9-F1
#
_cell.length_a   1.000
_cell.length_b   1.000
_cell.length_c   1.000
_cell.angle_alpha   90.00
_cell.angle_beta   90.00
_cell.angle_gamma   90.00
#
_symmetry.space_group_name_H-M   'P 1'
#
loop_
_entity.id
_entity.type
_entity.pdbx_description
1 polymer ?
#
loop_
_entity_poly.entity_id
_entity_poly.type
_entity_poly.pdbx_seq_one_letter_code
_entity_poly.pdbx_strand_id
1 'polypeptide(L)'
;MVQLVIIVFYLALLLSLGLISNRLFRGTAADYMLASHTIGPLLLLMSLFGTTMTAFALVGSTGRAYTQGVGVYGLLASASGIVHSLCFLLIGVPLWRWGRRHGYSTQIQFFRERLDSNLIGWLLFPILVALVISYLLLGVVAAGAVV
;
A
#
# COMPACT_ATOMS: atom_id res chain seq x y z
N MET A 1 2.94 30.84 -9.52
CA MET A 1 2.60 31.22 -8.13
C MET A 1 1.40 30.46 -7.57
N VAL A 2 0.25 30.40 -8.27
CA VAL A 2 -0.94 29.65 -7.80
C VAL A 2 -0.66 28.15 -7.54
N GLN A 3 0.09 27.48 -8.41
CA GLN A 3 0.46 26.06 -8.23
C GLN A 3 1.24 25.80 -6.93
N LEU A 4 2.21 26.66 -6.61
CA LEU A 4 3.01 26.55 -5.39
C LEU A 4 2.13 26.70 -4.14
N VAL A 5 1.18 27.64 -4.15
CA VAL A 5 0.23 27.84 -3.06
C VAL A 5 -0.62 26.59 -2.83
N ILE A 6 -1.12 25.97 -3.90
CA ILE A 6 -1.90 24.72 -3.81
C ILE A 6 -1.06 23.60 -3.19
N ILE A 7 0.17 23.41 -3.63
CA ILE A 7 1.08 22.37 -3.12
C ILE A 7 1.38 22.60 -1.64
N VAL A 8 1.75 23.83 -1.25
CA VAL A 8 2.06 24.17 0.14
C VAL A 8 0.84 23.96 1.04
N PHE A 9 -0.34 24.39 0.61
CA PHE A 9 -1.57 24.20 1.37
C PHE A 9 -1.90 22.71 1.54
N TYR A 10 -1.78 21.91 0.48
CA TYR A 10 -2.00 20.47 0.53
C TYR A 10 -1.03 19.77 1.50
N LEU A 11 0.28 20.08 1.43
CA LEU A 11 1.29 19.53 2.33
C LEU A 11 1.05 19.95 3.78
N ALA A 12 0.67 21.21 4.01
CA ALA A 12 0.32 21.70 5.34
C ALA A 12 -0.89 20.94 5.92
N LEU A 13 -1.93 20.69 5.11
CA LEU A 13 -3.10 19.92 5.52
C LEU A 13 -2.71 18.48 5.90
N LEU A 14 -1.90 17.81 5.07
CA LEU A 14 -1.41 16.45 5.35
C LEU A 14 -0.59 16.38 6.64
N LEU A 15 0.34 17.30 6.84
CA LEU A 15 1.14 17.38 8.07
C LEU A 15 0.26 17.63 9.29
N SER A 16 -0.73 18.52 9.17
CA SER A 16 -1.68 18.82 10.24
C SER A 16 -2.48 17.58 10.63
N LEU A 17 -2.99 16.82 9.65
CA LEU A 17 -3.70 15.57 9.90
C LEU A 17 -2.80 14.54 10.61
N GLY A 18 -1.53 14.40 10.18
CA GLY A 18 -0.57 13.51 10.84
C GLY A 18 -0.31 13.88 12.30
N LEU A 19 -0.11 15.18 12.58
CA LEU A 19 0.11 15.68 13.95
C LEU A 19 -1.12 15.51 14.84
N ILE A 20 -2.32 15.77 14.32
CA ILE A 20 -3.57 15.55 15.05
C ILE A 20 -3.78 14.06 15.33
N SER A 21 -3.55 13.21 14.33
CA SER A 21 -3.66 11.75 14.48
C SER A 21 -2.68 11.22 15.53
N ASN A 22 -1.48 11.79 15.61
CA ASN A 22 -0.49 11.41 16.63
C ASN A 22 -0.96 11.71 18.07
N ARG A 23 -1.81 12.73 18.27
CA ARG A 23 -2.39 13.03 19.59
C ARG A 23 -3.46 12.02 20.01
N LEU A 24 -4.09 11.35 19.05
CA LEU A 24 -5.12 10.33 19.28
C LEU A 24 -4.52 8.92 19.42
N PHE A 25 -3.21 8.78 19.19
CA PHE A 25 -2.50 7.52 19.23
C PHE A 25 -2.40 6.97 20.66
N ARG A 26 -2.73 5.70 20.84
CA ARG A 26 -2.77 5.02 22.15
C ARG A 26 -1.44 4.41 22.59
N GLY A 27 -0.37 4.61 21.84
CA GLY A 27 0.97 4.14 22.22
C GLY A 27 1.24 2.65 21.99
N THR A 28 0.31 1.90 21.37
CA THR A 28 0.47 0.45 21.17
C THR A 28 0.83 0.10 19.72
N ALA A 29 1.60 -0.98 19.53
CA ALA A 29 1.95 -1.46 18.19
C ALA A 29 0.72 -1.87 17.36
N ALA A 30 -0.31 -2.42 18.02
CA ALA A 30 -1.58 -2.76 17.38
C ALA A 30 -2.36 -1.52 16.91
N ASP A 31 -2.28 -0.42 17.66
CA ASP A 31 -2.87 0.87 17.26
C ASP A 31 -2.11 1.48 16.08
N TYR A 32 -0.79 1.31 16.02
CA TYR A 32 0.03 1.88 14.94
C TYR A 32 -0.09 1.08 13.65
N MET A 33 -0.07 -0.25 13.75
CA MET A 33 -0.04 -1.15 12.59
C MET A 33 -1.43 -1.58 12.11
N LEU A 34 -2.41 -1.70 13.02
CA LEU A 34 -3.75 -2.19 12.69
C LEU A 34 -4.87 -1.18 13.02
N ALA A 35 -4.53 0.03 13.49
CA ALA A 35 -5.49 1.03 13.95
C ALA A 35 -6.53 0.43 14.92
N SER A 36 -6.08 -0.51 15.77
CA SER A 36 -6.92 -1.24 16.71
C SER A 36 -8.15 -1.92 16.07
N HIS A 37 -8.07 -2.30 14.79
CA HIS A 37 -9.17 -2.84 13.98
C HIS A 37 -10.41 -1.94 13.88
N THR A 38 -10.23 -0.62 14.04
CA THR A 38 -11.34 0.37 14.02
C THR A 38 -11.65 0.94 12.63
N ILE A 39 -10.83 0.64 11.62
CA ILE A 39 -10.99 1.14 10.25
C ILE A 39 -12.25 0.53 9.64
N GLY A 40 -13.23 1.39 9.34
CA GLY A 40 -14.46 0.99 8.66
C GLY A 40 -14.25 0.56 7.20
N PRO A 41 -15.21 -0.16 6.58
CA PRO A 41 -15.06 -0.71 5.24
C PRO A 41 -14.76 0.32 4.15
N LEU A 42 -15.37 1.51 4.23
CA LEU A 42 -15.13 2.59 3.26
C LEU A 42 -13.70 3.11 3.36
N LEU A 43 -13.21 3.37 4.58
CA LEU A 43 -11.86 3.88 4.79
C LEU A 43 -10.81 2.84 4.39
N LEU A 44 -11.07 1.56 4.66
CA LEU A 44 -10.25 0.44 4.21
C LEU A 44 -10.17 0.40 2.68
N LEU A 45 -11.30 0.54 1.99
CA LEU A 45 -11.35 0.55 0.52
C LEU A 45 -10.57 1.75 -0.04
N MET A 46 -10.75 2.94 0.51
CA MET A 46 -10.03 4.14 0.08
C MET A 46 -8.51 4.01 0.31
N SER A 47 -8.11 3.44 1.46
CA SER A 47 -6.69 3.18 1.76
C SER A 47 -6.07 2.15 0.83
N LEU A 48 -6.79 1.06 0.55
CA LEU A 48 -6.35 0.04 -0.40
C LEU A 48 -6.23 0.63 -1.81
N PHE A 49 -7.25 1.37 -2.25
CA PHE A 49 -7.24 2.06 -3.54
C PHE A 49 -6.04 3.01 -3.64
N GLY A 50 -5.83 3.87 -2.64
CA GLY A 50 -4.68 4.78 -2.59
C GLY A 50 -3.33 4.07 -2.65
N THR A 51 -3.20 2.91 -2.01
CA THR A 51 -1.98 2.09 -2.03
C THR A 51 -1.69 1.49 -3.40
N THR A 52 -2.73 1.17 -4.18
CA THR A 52 -2.59 0.64 -5.54
C THR A 52 -2.32 1.71 -6.60
N MET A 53 -2.52 2.99 -6.29
CA MET A 53 -2.22 4.13 -7.18
C MET A 53 -0.72 4.46 -7.16
N THR A 54 0.08 3.54 -7.68
CA THR A 54 1.54 3.63 -7.67
C THR A 54 2.08 4.48 -8.82
N ALA A 55 3.38 4.80 -8.78
CA ALA A 55 4.09 5.41 -9.91
C ALA A 55 3.93 4.63 -11.22
N PHE A 56 3.89 3.30 -11.16
CA PHE A 56 3.62 2.49 -12.35
C PHE A 56 2.19 2.68 -12.86
N ALA A 57 1.21 2.73 -11.96
CA ALA A 57 -0.19 2.91 -12.34
C ALA A 57 -0.45 4.29 -12.96
N LEU A 58 0.20 5.35 -12.49
CA LEU A 58 -0.01 6.72 -12.95
C LEU A 58 0.91 7.14 -14.12
N VAL A 59 2.22 6.89 -13.99
CA VAL A 59 3.24 7.34 -14.96
C VAL A 59 3.64 6.21 -15.92
N GLY A 60 3.77 4.98 -15.41
CA GLY A 60 4.14 3.82 -16.22
C GLY A 60 3.06 3.45 -17.26
N SER A 61 1.80 3.43 -16.84
CA SER A 61 0.67 3.08 -17.70
C SER A 61 0.46 4.10 -18.83
N THR A 62 0.61 5.39 -18.53
CA THR A 62 0.52 6.48 -19.50
C THR A 62 1.65 6.43 -20.52
N GLY A 63 2.90 6.21 -20.08
CA GLY A 63 4.04 6.03 -20.98
C GLY A 63 3.92 4.78 -21.87
N ARG A 64 3.39 3.68 -21.32
CA ARG A 64 3.08 2.46 -22.09
C ARG A 64 1.96 2.69 -23.10
N ALA A 65 0.90 3.41 -22.70
CA ALA A 65 -0.20 3.73 -23.61
C ALA A 65 0.25 4.65 -24.76
N TYR A 66 1.22 5.55 -24.52
CA TYR A 66 1.79 6.40 -25.58
C TYR A 66 2.48 5.57 -26.68
N THR A 67 3.17 4.48 -26.30
CA THR A 67 3.91 3.65 -27.25
C THR A 67 3.10 2.48 -27.82
N GLN A 68 2.17 1.93 -27.05
CA GLN A 68 1.43 0.70 -27.39
C GLN A 68 -0.07 0.92 -27.62
N GLY A 69 -0.56 2.15 -27.43
CA GLY A 69 -1.96 2.54 -27.63
C GLY A 69 -2.87 2.28 -26.42
N VAL A 70 -4.16 2.57 -26.61
CA VAL A 70 -5.19 2.55 -25.55
C VAL A 70 -5.44 1.18 -24.93
N GLY A 71 -5.06 0.09 -25.62
CA GLY A 71 -5.19 -1.28 -25.13
C GLY A 71 -4.50 -1.52 -23.79
N VAL A 72 -3.47 -0.73 -23.46
CA VAL A 72 -2.78 -0.76 -22.17
C VAL A 72 -3.73 -0.44 -21.02
N TYR A 73 -4.65 0.52 -21.18
CA TYR A 73 -5.64 0.82 -20.15
C TYR A 73 -6.68 -0.29 -20.00
N GLY A 74 -7.05 -0.96 -21.10
CA GLY A 74 -7.91 -2.15 -21.04
C GLY A 74 -7.24 -3.29 -20.27
N LEU A 75 -5.96 -3.52 -20.50
CA LEU A 75 -5.15 -4.51 -19.77
C LEU A 75 -4.99 -4.13 -18.29
N LEU A 76 -4.69 -2.86 -18.00
CA LEU A 76 -4.57 -2.39 -16.61
C LEU A 76 -5.92 -2.46 -15.89
N ALA A 77 -7.02 -2.05 -16.51
CA ALA A 77 -8.34 -2.08 -15.89
C ALA A 77 -8.82 -3.51 -15.65
N SER A 78 -8.62 -4.41 -16.62
CA SER A 78 -9.01 -5.82 -16.47
C SER A 78 -8.12 -6.56 -15.47
N ALA A 79 -6.80 -6.45 -15.57
CA ALA A 79 -5.89 -7.08 -14.63
C ALA A 79 -6.06 -6.49 -13.23
N SER A 80 -6.12 -5.17 -13.09
CA SER A 80 -6.20 -4.55 -11.77
C SER A 80 -7.58 -4.77 -11.14
N GLY A 81 -8.67 -4.56 -11.88
CA GLY A 81 -10.03 -4.71 -11.37
C GLY A 81 -10.43 -6.15 -11.07
N ILE A 82 -10.02 -7.12 -11.88
CA ILE A 82 -10.39 -8.52 -11.66
C ILE A 82 -9.41 -9.18 -10.70
N VAL A 83 -8.10 -9.07 -10.94
CA VAL A 83 -7.10 -9.81 -10.15
C VAL A 83 -6.99 -9.23 -8.73
N HIS A 84 -6.99 -7.90 -8.54
CA HIS A 84 -6.93 -7.37 -7.16
C HIS A 84 -8.18 -7.73 -6.37
N SER A 85 -9.37 -7.58 -6.94
CA SER A 85 -10.61 -7.94 -6.26
C SER A 85 -10.65 -9.43 -5.94
N LEU A 86 -10.21 -10.29 -6.86
CA LEU A 86 -10.14 -11.73 -6.64
C LEU A 86 -9.13 -12.08 -5.54
N CYS A 87 -7.91 -11.53 -5.58
CA CYS A 87 -6.90 -11.73 -4.55
C CYS A 87 -7.37 -11.20 -3.19
N PHE A 88 -8.05 -10.06 -3.15
CA PHE A 88 -8.58 -9.50 -1.91
C PHE A 88 -9.63 -10.43 -1.27
N LEU A 89 -10.53 -10.99 -2.07
CA LEU A 89 -11.58 -11.89 -1.58
C LEU A 89 -11.05 -13.30 -1.26
N LEU A 90 -10.23 -13.87 -2.13
CA LEU A 90 -9.72 -15.25 -1.98
C LEU A 90 -8.56 -15.37 -0.99
N ILE A 91 -7.68 -14.37 -0.94
CA ILE A 91 -6.47 -14.42 -0.10
C ILE A 91 -6.63 -13.46 1.08
N GLY A 92 -7.06 -12.22 0.83
CA GLY A 92 -7.18 -11.20 1.86
C GLY A 92 -8.17 -11.56 2.98
N VAL A 93 -9.38 -12.02 2.64
CA VAL A 93 -10.40 -12.36 3.65
C VAL A 93 -9.98 -13.55 4.53
N PRO A 94 -9.47 -14.69 4.00
CA PRO A 94 -8.96 -15.77 4.84
C PRO A 94 -7.76 -15.35 5.70
N LEU A 95 -6.82 -14.58 5.13
CA LEU A 95 -5.64 -14.11 5.85
C LEU A 95 -6.05 -13.18 7.00
N TRP A 96 -7.02 -12.30 6.79
CA TRP A 96 -7.58 -11.45 7.84
C TRP A 96 -8.24 -12.26 8.96
N ARG A 97 -9.01 -13.32 8.61
CA ARG A 97 -9.60 -14.22 9.61
C ARG A 97 -8.54 -14.92 10.44
N TRP A 98 -7.44 -15.37 9.82
CA TRP A 98 -6.33 -16.01 10.53
C TRP A 98 -5.52 -15.03 11.38
N GLY A 99 -5.25 -13.83 10.86
CA GLY A 99 -4.58 -12.76 11.60
C GLY A 99 -5.36 -12.35 12.87
N ARG A 100 -6.69 -12.27 12.80
CA ARG A 100 -7.55 -12.01 13.97
C ARG A 100 -7.53 -13.15 15.01
N ARG A 101 -7.32 -14.40 14.59
CA ARG A 101 -7.32 -15.56 15.51
C ARG A 101 -5.96 -15.79 16.18
N HIS A 102 -4.87 -15.59 15.46
CA HIS A 102 -3.52 -15.89 15.93
C HIS A 102 -2.69 -14.63 16.28
N GLY A 103 -3.23 -13.43 16.05
CA GLY A 103 -2.56 -12.17 16.39
C GLY A 103 -1.46 -11.73 15.43
N TYR A 104 -1.44 -12.24 14.18
CA TYR A 104 -0.43 -11.85 13.20
C TYR A 104 -0.54 -10.37 12.84
N SER A 105 0.56 -9.65 13.02
CA SER A 105 0.69 -8.24 12.62
C SER A 105 1.53 -8.07 11.36
N THR A 106 2.36 -9.06 11.01
CA THR A 106 3.23 -9.01 9.82
C THR A 106 3.08 -10.26 8.96
N GLN A 107 3.39 -10.13 7.67
CA GLN A 107 3.41 -11.26 6.73
C GLN A 107 4.46 -12.31 7.15
N ILE A 108 5.58 -11.87 7.72
CA ILE A 108 6.67 -12.75 8.17
C ILE A 108 6.21 -13.67 9.31
N GLN A 109 5.45 -13.14 10.27
CA GLN A 109 4.88 -13.94 11.36
C GLN A 109 3.96 -15.03 10.82
N PHE A 110 3.10 -14.68 9.85
CA PHE A 110 2.21 -15.63 9.20
C PHE A 110 2.99 -16.79 8.54
N PHE A 111 4.00 -16.48 7.70
CA PHE A 111 4.76 -17.53 7.01
C PHE A 111 5.63 -18.35 7.96
N ARG A 112 6.20 -17.73 9.00
CA ARG A 112 6.99 -18.41 10.02
C ARG A 112 6.17 -19.45 10.76
N GLU A 113 4.97 -19.11 11.21
CA GLU A 113 4.11 -20.03 11.96
C GLU A 113 3.46 -21.08 11.04
N ARG A 114 3.09 -20.69 9.81
CA ARG A 114 2.49 -21.62 8.84
C ARG A 114 3.44 -22.75 8.40
N LEU A 115 4.75 -22.47 8.37
CA LEU A 115 5.81 -23.36 7.88
C LEU A 115 6.74 -23.85 8.99
N ASP A 116 6.46 -23.48 10.25
CA ASP A 116 7.22 -23.83 11.45
C ASP A 116 8.75 -23.65 11.31
N SER A 117 9.17 -22.61 10.58
CA SER A 117 10.58 -22.39 10.24
C SER A 117 11.00 -20.94 10.45
N ASN A 118 11.93 -20.75 11.38
CA ASN A 118 12.54 -19.45 11.63
C ASN A 118 13.42 -18.97 10.47
N LEU A 119 14.01 -19.91 9.70
CA LEU A 119 14.86 -19.60 8.55
C LEU A 119 14.10 -18.80 7.48
N ILE A 120 12.83 -19.18 7.24
CA ILE A 120 11.97 -18.51 6.27
C ILE A 120 11.71 -17.07 6.69
N GLY A 121 11.53 -16.82 7.99
CA GLY A 121 11.37 -15.47 8.50
C GLY A 121 12.61 -14.60 8.26
N TRP A 122 13.80 -15.14 8.55
CA TRP A 122 15.08 -14.48 8.33
C TRP A 122 15.38 -14.20 6.86
N LEU A 123 14.89 -15.03 5.94
CA LEU A 123 15.05 -14.84 4.50
C LEU A 123 14.01 -13.86 3.93
N LEU A 124 12.76 -13.94 4.39
CA LEU A 124 11.68 -13.05 3.93
C LEU A 124 11.91 -11.60 4.36
N PHE A 125 12.45 -11.37 5.56
CA PHE A 125 12.69 -10.03 6.08
C PHE A 125 13.55 -9.15 5.13
N PRO A 126 14.79 -9.52 4.77
CA PRO A 126 15.63 -8.71 3.88
C PRO A 126 15.04 -8.58 2.47
N ILE A 127 14.37 -9.62 1.96
CA ILE A 127 13.71 -9.57 0.65
C ILE A 127 12.59 -8.53 0.64
N LEU A 128 11.71 -8.56 1.65
CA LEU A 128 10.61 -7.60 1.75
C LEU A 128 11.14 -6.18 1.94
N VAL A 129 12.16 -5.98 2.77
CA VAL A 129 12.78 -4.66 2.96
C VAL A 129 13.40 -4.14 1.66
N ALA A 130 14.16 -4.98 0.95
CA ALA A 130 14.75 -4.61 -0.33
C ALA A 130 13.69 -4.23 -1.37
N LEU A 131 12.62 -5.01 -1.48
CA LEU A 131 11.49 -4.72 -2.37
C LEU A 131 10.79 -3.40 -2.02
N VAL A 132 10.59 -3.12 -0.73
CA VAL A 132 10.00 -1.86 -0.26
C VAL A 132 10.90 -0.68 -0.62
N ILE A 133 12.21 -0.79 -0.41
CA ILE A 133 13.17 0.26 -0.78
C ILE A 133 13.11 0.52 -2.29
N SER A 134 13.20 -0.53 -3.12
CA SER A 134 13.10 -0.40 -4.58
C SER A 134 11.78 0.22 -5.01
N TYR A 135 10.67 -0.17 -4.36
CA TYR A 135 9.35 0.38 -4.64
C TYR A 135 9.26 1.88 -4.31
N LEU A 136 9.79 2.32 -3.17
CA LEU A 136 9.83 3.73 -2.79
C LEU A 136 10.70 4.55 -3.74
N LEU A 137 11.86 4.04 -4.13
CA LEU A 137 12.77 4.69 -5.07
C LEU A 137 12.11 4.89 -6.44
N LEU A 138 11.38 3.88 -6.95
CA LEU A 138 10.63 4.00 -8.19
C LEU A 138 9.59 5.13 -8.11
N GLY A 139 8.94 5.29 -6.95
CA GLY A 139 8.02 6.40 -6.67
C GLY A 139 8.69 7.77 -6.81
N VAL A 140 9.86 7.94 -6.21
CA VAL A 140 10.62 9.19 -6.26
C VAL A 140 11.11 9.50 -7.68
N VAL A 141 11.65 8.51 -8.38
CA VAL A 141 12.13 8.67 -9.76
C VAL A 141 10.98 9.07 -10.69
N ALA A 142 9.84 8.41 -10.58
CA ALA A 142 8.67 8.75 -11.40
C ALA A 142 8.14 10.16 -11.10
N ALA A 143 8.11 10.57 -9.83
CA ALA A 143 7.72 11.94 -9.47
C ALA A 143 8.67 12.99 -10.05
N GLY A 144 9.98 12.71 -10.05
CA GLY A 144 10.99 13.60 -10.65
C GLY A 144 10.94 13.64 -12.18
N ALA A 145 10.49 12.58 -12.84
CA ALA A 145 10.39 12.51 -14.31
C ALA A 145 9.18 13.26 -14.89
N VAL A 146 8.19 13.61 -14.06
CA VAL A 146 6.93 14.28 -14.47
C VAL A 146 7.01 15.81 -14.33
N VAL A 147 8.08 16.32 -13.69
CA VAL A 147 8.37 17.77 -13.55
C VAL A 147 9.25 18.23 -14.69
#